data_AF-A0A9D3AYQ1-F1
#
_entry.id   AF-A0A9D3AYQ1-F1
#
_cell.length_a   1.000
_cell.length_b   1.000
_cell.length_c   1.000
_cell.angle_alpha   90.00
_cell.angle_beta   90.00
_cell.angle_gamma   90.00
#
_symmetry.space_group_name_H-M   'P 1'
#
loop_
_entity.id
_entity.type
_entity.pdbx_description
1 polymer ?
#
loop_
_entity_poly.entity_id
_entity_poly.type
_entity_poly.pdbx_seq_one_letter_code
_entity_poly.pdbx_strand_id
1 'polypeptide(L)'
;MIKDFSSWKEYEGASEGSGRSEKIWLVNPANGDIGLFKFPKTEHTTEHLSEKIAADIATLIKVECMKVELGKYDTRLGSLSYRINRDDENLIEGIQLINKYYPLYNEETLYDSGRDEYYSLEMIFTL
;
A
#
# COMPACT_ATOMS: atom_id res chain seq x y z
N MET A 1 11.62 11.34 -12.13
CA MET A 1 11.95 12.60 -11.44
C MET A 1 11.64 12.40 -9.95
N ILE A 2 12.56 12.77 -9.05
CA ILE A 2 12.32 12.75 -7.60
C ILE A 2 11.53 14.01 -7.25
N LYS A 3 10.38 13.86 -6.59
CA LYS A 3 9.57 15.00 -6.13
C LYS A 3 9.95 15.41 -4.71
N ASP A 4 9.64 16.66 -4.37
CA ASP A 4 9.75 17.17 -3.00
C ASP A 4 8.35 17.29 -2.39
N PHE A 5 8.11 16.56 -1.31
CA PHE A 5 6.86 16.52 -0.57
C PHE A 5 6.92 17.28 0.74
N SER A 6 8.02 17.99 1.05
CA SER A 6 8.22 18.66 2.35
C SER A 6 7.23 19.80 2.63
N SER A 7 6.46 20.24 1.61
CA SER A 7 5.37 21.20 1.78
C SER A 7 4.03 20.55 2.15
N TRP A 8 3.93 19.23 2.07
CA TRP A 8 2.74 18.48 2.47
C TRP A 8 2.71 18.39 4.00
N LYS A 9 1.50 18.32 4.55
CA LYS A 9 1.30 18.25 6.00
C LYS A 9 0.93 16.84 6.41
N GLU A 10 1.20 16.48 7.66
CA GLU A 10 0.71 15.22 8.21
C GLU A 10 -0.83 15.17 8.18
N TYR A 11 -1.38 14.03 7.80
CA TYR A 11 -2.82 13.79 7.71
C TYR A 11 -3.27 12.89 8.86
N GLU A 12 -4.04 13.45 9.78
CA GLU A 12 -4.52 12.76 10.99
C GLU A 12 -5.78 11.90 10.77
N GLY A 13 -6.36 11.92 9.57
CA GLY A 13 -7.66 11.29 9.29
C GLY A 13 -7.60 9.79 8.93
N ALA A 14 -6.41 9.18 8.89
CA ALA A 14 -6.25 7.77 8.53
C ALA A 14 -5.72 6.97 9.72
N SER A 15 -6.28 5.78 9.94
CA SER A 15 -5.66 4.78 10.81
C SER A 15 -4.31 4.37 10.22
N GLU A 16 -3.30 4.16 11.07
CA GLU A 16 -1.99 3.66 10.63
C GLU A 16 -2.17 2.45 9.72
N GLY A 17 -1.57 2.49 8.52
CA GLY A 17 -1.59 1.33 7.63
C GLY A 17 -0.97 0.11 8.33
N SER A 18 -1.33 -1.11 7.95
CA SER A 18 -0.61 -2.30 8.41
C SER A 18 0.81 -2.32 7.80
N GLY A 19 1.80 -2.83 8.55
CA GLY A 19 3.19 -2.98 8.09
C GLY A 19 4.25 -2.35 8.98
N ARG A 20 5.43 -2.97 9.01
CA ARG A 20 6.53 -2.69 9.97
C ARG A 20 7.45 -1.52 9.58
N SER A 21 7.35 -1.02 8.35
CA SER A 21 8.19 0.09 7.89
C SER A 21 7.64 1.43 8.37
N GLU A 22 8.55 2.35 8.69
CA GLU A 22 8.22 3.73 9.02
C GLU A 22 7.47 4.40 7.85
N LYS A 23 6.36 5.06 8.18
CA LYS A 23 5.47 5.68 7.20
C LYS A 23 4.68 6.81 7.84
N ILE A 24 4.28 7.78 7.03
CA ILE A 24 3.50 8.94 7.44
C ILE A 24 2.43 9.23 6.38
N TRP A 25 1.20 9.47 6.81
CA TRP A 25 0.16 9.96 5.92
C TRP A 25 0.35 11.46 5.72
N LEU A 26 0.36 11.90 4.47
CA LEU A 26 0.54 13.29 4.08
C LEU A 26 -0.67 13.78 3.28
N VAL A 27 -1.01 15.06 3.46
CA VAL A 27 -2.00 15.78 2.67
C VAL A 27 -1.36 17.01 2.01
N ASN A 28 -1.62 17.18 0.72
CA ASN A 28 -1.20 18.34 -0.03
C ASN A 28 -2.12 19.53 0.27
N PRO A 29 -1.63 20.62 0.87
CA PRO A 29 -2.46 21.77 1.18
C PRO A 29 -2.98 22.52 -0.05
N ALA A 30 -2.39 22.31 -1.23
CA ALA A 30 -2.77 23.01 -2.46
C ALA A 30 -3.98 22.39 -3.17
N ASN A 31 -4.15 21.07 -3.12
CA ASN A 31 -5.18 20.37 -3.87
C ASN A 31 -5.93 19.28 -3.09
N GLY A 32 -5.54 19.01 -1.83
CA GLY A 32 -6.19 18.01 -0.99
C GLY A 32 -5.79 16.56 -1.29
N ASP A 33 -4.81 16.31 -2.17
CA ASP A 33 -4.31 14.95 -2.41
C ASP A 33 -3.77 14.36 -1.11
N ILE A 34 -4.15 13.11 -0.82
CA ILE A 34 -3.68 12.37 0.35
C ILE A 34 -2.83 11.18 -0.12
N GLY A 35 -1.72 10.93 0.55
CA GLY A 35 -0.86 9.80 0.26
C GLY A 35 -0.07 9.31 1.46
N LEU A 36 0.29 8.03 1.43
CA LEU A 36 1.14 7.40 2.42
C LEU A 36 2.60 7.46 1.95
N PHE A 37 3.42 8.26 2.63
CA PHE A 37 4.85 8.31 2.38
C PHE A 37 5.53 7.18 3.16
N LYS A 38 6.22 6.30 2.45
CA LYS A 38 6.95 5.16 3.02
C LYS A 38 8.45 5.45 2.98
N PHE A 39 9.09 5.40 4.14
CA PHE A 39 10.55 5.50 4.23
C PHE A 39 11.19 4.12 4.01
N PRO A 40 12.32 4.03 3.29
CA PRO A 40 13.12 2.82 3.23
C PRO A 40 13.56 2.43 4.63
N LYS A 41 13.60 1.13 4.92
CA LYS A 41 14.05 0.63 6.24
C LYS A 41 15.50 1.02 6.54
N THR A 42 16.34 1.08 5.52
CA THR A 42 17.72 1.54 5.60
C THR A 42 18.09 2.25 4.30
N GLU A 43 19.18 3.02 4.32
CA GLU A 43 19.72 3.66 3.11
C GLU A 43 20.31 2.67 2.09
N HIS A 44 20.47 1.40 2.48
CA HIS A 44 21.03 0.34 1.63
C HIS A 44 19.96 -0.44 0.86
N THR A 45 18.67 -0.19 1.12
CA THR A 45 17.57 -0.84 0.38
C THR A 45 16.99 0.07 -0.69
N THR A 46 16.45 -0.56 -1.73
CA THR A 46 15.79 0.10 -2.86
C THR A 46 14.29 -0.15 -2.87
N GLU A 47 13.68 -0.40 -1.70
CA GLU A 47 12.25 -0.74 -1.56
C GLU A 47 11.32 0.29 -2.25
N HIS A 48 11.66 1.58 -2.16
CA HIS A 48 10.95 2.67 -2.84
C HIS A 48 10.99 2.54 -4.38
N LEU A 49 12.12 2.08 -4.95
CA LEU A 49 12.23 1.83 -6.39
C LEU A 49 11.41 0.61 -6.79
N SER A 50 11.48 -0.47 -6.01
CA SER A 50 10.68 -1.69 -6.24
C SER A 50 9.18 -1.37 -6.27
N GLU A 51 8.70 -0.56 -5.32
CA GLU A 51 7.32 -0.10 -5.26
C GLU A 51 6.92 0.67 -6.53
N LYS A 52 7.76 1.63 -6.96
CA LYS A 52 7.50 2.42 -8.17
C LYS A 52 7.47 1.55 -9.42
N ILE A 53 8.43 0.63 -9.55
CA ILE A 53 8.51 -0.29 -10.70
C ILE A 53 7.27 -1.19 -10.73
N ALA A 54 6.83 -1.72 -9.58
CA ALA A 54 5.63 -2.56 -9.51
C ALA A 54 4.37 -1.79 -9.95
N ALA A 55 4.19 -0.55 -9.48
CA ALA A 55 3.06 0.29 -9.87
C ALA A 55 3.09 0.68 -11.37
N ASP A 56 4.28 0.93 -11.91
CA ASP A 56 4.46 1.23 -13.34
C ASP A 56 4.20 -0.01 -14.21
N ILE A 57 4.64 -1.20 -13.78
CA ILE A 57 4.31 -2.47 -14.44
C ILE A 57 2.80 -2.67 -14.43
N ALA A 58 2.13 -2.52 -13.28
CA ALA A 58 0.68 -2.64 -13.17
C ALA A 58 -0.04 -1.72 -14.15
N THR A 59 0.41 -0.46 -14.27
CA THR A 59 -0.10 0.50 -15.25
C THR A 59 0.08 0.01 -16.69
N LEU A 60 1.27 -0.52 -17.04
CA LEU A 60 1.57 -1.05 -18.37
C LEU A 60 0.69 -2.25 -18.73
N ILE A 61 0.40 -3.12 -17.77
CA ILE A 61 -0.48 -4.29 -17.95
C ILE A 61 -1.96 -3.99 -17.69
N LYS A 62 -2.31 -2.72 -17.44
CA LYS A 62 -3.69 -2.24 -17.19
C LYS A 62 -4.36 -2.90 -16.00
N VAL A 63 -3.59 -3.23 -14.96
CA VAL A 63 -4.11 -3.64 -13.66
C VAL A 63 -4.26 -2.39 -12.80
N GLU A 64 -5.44 -2.20 -12.21
CA GLU A 64 -5.66 -1.10 -11.28
C GLU A 64 -4.69 -1.22 -10.09
N CYS A 65 -3.94 -0.15 -9.87
CA CYS A 65 -2.95 -0.08 -8.82
C CYS A 65 -2.85 1.36 -8.33
N MET A 66 -2.49 1.53 -7.07
CA MET A 66 -2.27 2.85 -6.51
C MET A 66 -1.18 3.58 -7.28
N LYS A 67 -1.37 4.88 -7.47
CA LYS A 67 -0.33 5.71 -8.06
C LYS A 67 0.83 5.84 -7.07
N VAL A 68 2.06 5.62 -7.56
CA VAL A 68 3.29 5.75 -6.78
C VAL A 68 4.22 6.78 -7.39
N GLU A 69 4.78 7.63 -6.55
CA GLU A 69 5.80 8.61 -6.93
C GLU A 69 7.02 8.52 -6.02
N LEU A 70 8.21 8.59 -6.62
CA LEU A 70 9.47 8.69 -5.88
C LEU A 70 9.67 10.13 -5.43
N GLY A 71 10.09 10.31 -4.18
CA GLY A 71 10.32 11.66 -3.68
C GLY A 71 11.06 11.70 -2.37
N LYS A 72 11.22 12.92 -1.87
CA LYS A 72 11.75 13.20 -0.55
C LYS A 72 10.67 13.86 0.30
N TYR A 73 10.66 13.53 1.57
CA TYR A 73 9.97 14.27 2.61
C TYR A 73 11.02 14.74 3.60
N ASP A 74 11.09 16.06 3.79
CA ASP A 74 12.24 16.75 4.36
C ASP A 74 13.55 16.35 3.66
N THR A 75 14.45 15.67 4.37
CA THR A 75 15.75 15.26 3.84
C THR A 75 15.78 13.81 3.36
N ARG A 76 14.72 13.03 3.62
CA ARG A 76 14.74 11.57 3.48
C ARG A 76 14.06 11.13 2.19
N LEU A 77 14.73 10.24 1.45
CA LEU A 77 14.20 9.61 0.24
C LEU A 77 13.16 8.55 0.60
N GLY A 78 12.15 8.40 -0.24
CA GLY A 78 11.14 7.37 -0.12
C GLY A 78 10.19 7.34 -1.32
N SER A 79 8.99 6.81 -1.09
CA SER A 79 7.93 6.73 -2.09
C SER A 79 6.60 7.18 -1.48
N LEU A 80 5.87 8.03 -2.20
CA LEU A 80 4.50 8.40 -1.87
C LEU A 80 3.53 7.51 -2.64
N SER A 81 2.62 6.88 -1.91
CA SER A 81 1.52 6.07 -2.44
C SER A 81 0.22 6.83 -2.26
N TYR A 82 -0.44 7.21 -3.35
CA TYR A 82 -1.69 7.99 -3.27
C TYR A 82 -2.83 7.14 -2.70
N ARG A 83 -3.70 7.77 -1.89
CA ARG A 83 -4.91 7.13 -1.37
C ARG A 83 -5.81 6.71 -2.53
N ILE A 84 -6.35 5.49 -2.47
CA ILE A 84 -7.19 4.92 -3.52
C ILE A 84 -8.69 4.97 -3.20
N ASN A 85 -9.07 5.01 -1.92
CA ASN A 85 -10.45 5.10 -1.49
C ASN A 85 -10.93 6.56 -1.43
N ARG A 86 -12.23 6.74 -1.67
CA ARG A 86 -12.95 8.00 -1.43
C ARG A 86 -13.19 8.24 0.06
N ASP A 87 -13.63 9.44 0.40
CA ASP A 87 -13.89 9.81 1.81
C ASP A 87 -15.07 9.02 2.42
N ASP A 88 -15.96 8.48 1.60
CA ASP A 88 -17.09 7.63 1.99
C ASP A 88 -16.80 6.13 1.88
N GLU A 89 -15.57 5.73 1.54
CA GLU A 89 -15.16 4.36 1.34
C GLU A 89 -14.14 3.92 2.40
N ASN A 90 -14.34 2.73 2.96
CA ASN A 90 -13.36 2.08 3.83
C ASN A 90 -12.57 1.04 3.04
N LEU A 91 -11.24 1.03 3.23
CA LEU A 91 -10.40 -0.07 2.74
C LEU A 91 -10.46 -1.23 3.72
N ILE A 92 -10.90 -2.38 3.22
CA ILE A 92 -10.96 -3.64 3.95
C ILE A 92 -9.86 -4.52 3.37
N GLU A 93 -9.00 -5.07 4.23
CA GLU A 93 -7.90 -5.90 3.77
C GLU A 93 -8.43 -7.21 3.18
N GLY A 94 -7.84 -7.67 2.07
CA GLY A 94 -8.28 -8.90 1.39
C GLY A 94 -8.27 -10.13 2.29
N ILE A 95 -7.39 -10.17 3.30
CA ILE A 95 -7.36 -11.25 4.29
C ILE A 95 -8.66 -11.37 5.10
N GLN A 96 -9.32 -10.24 5.40
CA GLN A 96 -10.60 -10.24 6.12
C GLN A 96 -11.68 -10.90 5.27
N LEU A 97 -11.61 -10.70 3.95
CA LEU A 97 -12.51 -11.35 3.01
C LEU A 97 -12.18 -12.85 2.86
N ILE A 98 -10.91 -13.22 2.74
CA ILE A 98 -10.47 -14.62 2.69
C ILE A 98 -10.94 -15.37 3.93
N ASN A 99 -10.66 -14.86 5.13
CA ASN A 99 -11.04 -15.51 6.40
C ASN A 99 -12.57 -15.68 6.56
N LYS A 100 -13.38 -14.90 5.84
CA LYS A 100 -14.84 -15.07 5.82
C LYS A 100 -15.26 -16.33 5.04
N TYR A 101 -14.59 -16.64 3.94
CA TYR A 101 -14.92 -17.77 3.05
C TYR A 101 -14.05 -19.03 3.30
N TYR A 102 -12.91 -18.83 3.95
CA TYR A 102 -11.93 -19.83 4.35
C TYR A 102 -11.67 -19.72 5.86
N PRO A 103 -12.60 -20.17 6.72
CA PRO A 103 -12.49 -19.95 8.17
C PRO A 103 -11.33 -20.70 8.84
N LEU A 104 -10.70 -21.64 8.13
CA LEU A 104 -9.56 -22.43 8.59
C LEU A 104 -8.24 -22.00 7.91
N TYR A 105 -8.26 -20.86 7.22
CA TYR A 105 -7.09 -20.24 6.62
C TYR A 105 -6.22 -19.62 7.71
N ASN A 106 -4.93 -19.96 7.68
CA ASN A 106 -3.92 -19.40 8.55
C ASN A 106 -3.04 -18.42 7.75
N GLU A 107 -3.10 -17.14 8.11
CA GLU A 107 -2.34 -16.07 7.45
C GLU A 107 -0.83 -16.12 7.66
N GLU A 108 -0.36 -16.78 8.73
CA GLU A 108 1.08 -16.96 8.99
C GLU A 108 1.66 -18.05 8.10
N THR A 109 0.90 -19.10 7.83
CA THR A 109 1.34 -20.24 7.00
C THR A 109 0.83 -20.17 5.56
N LEU A 110 -0.05 -19.21 5.25
CA LEU A 110 -0.73 -19.04 3.98
C LEU A 110 -1.45 -20.31 3.50
N TYR A 111 -2.12 -21.02 4.42
CA TYR A 111 -2.69 -22.35 4.18
C TYR A 111 -4.06 -22.51 4.83
N ASP A 112 -5.04 -23.06 4.10
CA ASP A 112 -6.36 -23.44 4.60
C ASP A 112 -6.45 -24.94 4.86
N SER A 113 -6.51 -25.29 6.14
CA SER A 113 -6.61 -26.70 6.55
C SER A 113 -7.97 -27.34 6.28
N GLY A 114 -9.00 -26.55 6.00
CA GLY A 114 -10.34 -27.06 5.68
C GLY A 114 -10.44 -27.63 4.27
N ARG A 115 -9.71 -27.04 3.33
CA ARG A 115 -9.72 -27.40 1.91
C ARG A 115 -8.41 -27.99 1.39
N ASP A 116 -7.38 -28.06 2.25
CA ASP A 116 -6.05 -28.60 1.91
C ASP A 116 -5.41 -27.84 0.72
N GLU A 117 -5.45 -26.51 0.79
CA GLU A 117 -4.90 -25.64 -0.24
C GLU A 117 -4.14 -24.44 0.34
N TYR A 118 -3.14 -23.99 -0.41
CA TYR A 118 -2.36 -22.78 -0.10
C TYR A 118 -2.99 -21.54 -0.73
N TYR A 119 -2.65 -20.38 -0.18
CA TYR A 119 -3.03 -19.08 -0.73
C TYR A 119 -2.80 -19.01 -2.24
N SER A 120 -3.82 -18.55 -2.96
CA SER A 120 -3.82 -18.41 -4.41
C SER A 120 -4.61 -17.17 -4.83
N LEU A 121 -4.44 -16.73 -6.08
CA LEU A 121 -5.23 -15.62 -6.62
C LEU A 121 -6.71 -16.02 -6.78
N GLU A 122 -6.97 -17.31 -7.00
CA GLU A 122 -8.32 -17.87 -7.07
C GLU A 122 -9.08 -17.64 -5.76
N MET A 123 -8.40 -17.72 -4.60
CA MET A 123 -9.02 -17.39 -3.31
C MET A 123 -9.50 -15.95 -3.22
N ILE A 124 -9.03 -15.05 -4.09
CA ILE A 124 -9.47 -13.64 -4.16
C ILE A 124 -10.49 -13.45 -5.28
N PHE A 125 -10.26 -14.03 -6.46
CA PHE A 125 -11.09 -13.81 -7.65
C PHE A 125 -12.38 -14.64 -7.69
N THR A 126 -12.49 -15.71 -6.89
CA THR A 126 -13.68 -16.58 -6.86
C THR A 126 -14.64 -16.29 -5.71
N LEU A 127 -14.46 -15.13 -5.03
CA LEU A 127 -15.23 -14.67 -3.87
C LEU A 127 -16.50 -13.89 -4.22
#